data_AF-A0A969NAK2-F1
#
_entry.id   AF-A0A969NAK2-F1
#
_cell.length_a   1.000
_cell.length_b   1.000
_cell.length_c   1.000
_cell.angle_alpha   90.00
_cell.angle_beta   90.00
_cell.angle_gamma   90.00
#
_symmetry.space_group_name_H-M   'P 1'
#
loop_
_entity.id
_entity.type
_entity.pdbx_description
1 polymer ?
#
loop_
_entity_poly.entity_id
_entity_poly.type
_entity_poly.pdbx_seq_one_letter_code
_entity_poly.pdbx_strand_id
1 'polypeptide(L)' 'MASARLRMGQIMTETPSSVVIGFPSSGFVTKVKSSHGEVQQAVEALLGRSVEIRFEVAKPGASQISPP' A
#
# COMPACT_ATOMS: atom_id res chain seq x y z
N MET A 1 -23.30 -15.44 -7.20
CA MET A 1 -22.96 -14.34 -6.27
C MET A 1 -21.45 -14.23 -6.21
N ALA A 2 -20.84 -13.30 -6.95
CA ALA A 2 -19.39 -13.14 -6.98
C ALA A 2 -18.94 -12.52 -5.66
N SER A 3 -18.34 -13.32 -4.78
CA SER A 3 -17.72 -12.82 -3.55
C SER A 3 -16.54 -11.94 -3.95
N ALA A 4 -16.75 -10.63 -3.98
CA ALA A 4 -15.65 -9.68 -4.06
C ALA A 4 -14.83 -9.81 -2.78
N ARG A 5 -13.83 -10.69 -2.79
CA ARG A 5 -12.78 -10.67 -1.76
C ARG A 5 -12.13 -9.30 -1.88
N LEU A 6 -12.39 -8.41 -0.93
CA LEU A 6 -11.66 -7.16 -0.75
C LEU A 6 -10.18 -7.55 -0.67
N ARG A 7 -9.45 -7.35 -1.78
CA ARG A 7 -8.02 -7.62 -1.82
C ARG A 7 -7.34 -6.46 -1.09
N MET A 8 -7.27 -6.57 0.22
CA MET A 8 -6.65 -5.56 1.09
C MET A 8 -5.19 -5.40 0.68
N GLY A 9 -4.76 -4.15 0.49
CA GLY A 9 -3.35 -3.82 0.37
C GLY A 9 -2.65 -4.08 1.70
N GLN A 10 -1.39 -4.48 1.65
CA GLN A 10 -0.57 -4.73 2.84
C GLN A 10 0.49 -3.64 2.94
N ILE A 11 0.70 -3.09 4.14
CA ILE A 11 1.83 -2.19 4.39
C ILE A 11 3.10 -3.03 4.31
N MET A 12 3.95 -2.72 3.33
CA MET A 12 5.22 -3.41 3.12
C MET A 12 6.35 -2.73 3.86
N THR A 13 6.32 -1.40 3.92
CA THR A 13 7.36 -0.60 4.58
C THR A 13 6.74 0.66 5.13
N GLU A 14 7.08 0.98 6.38
CA GLU A 14 6.70 2.23 7.03
C GLU A 14 7.99 2.86 7.57
N THR A 15 8.27 4.08 7.10
CA THR A 15 9.32 4.94 7.64
C THR A 15 8.70 6.22 8.16
N PRO A 16 9.42 7.03 8.95
CA PRO A 16 8.90 8.31 9.44
C PRO A 16 8.45 9.28 8.34
N SER A 17 8.96 9.11 7.11
CA SER A 17 8.70 9.98 5.96
C SER A 17 7.91 9.32 4.84
N SER A 18 7.70 7.99 4.85
CA SER A 18 7.04 7.29 3.74
C SER A 18 6.34 6.00 4.16
N VAL A 19 5.26 5.67 3.45
CA VAL A 19 4.50 4.43 3.61
C VAL A 19 4.36 3.75 2.25
N VAL A 20 4.79 2.49 2.16
CA VAL A 20 4.66 1.67 0.96
C VAL A 20 3.55 0.65 1.17
N ILE A 21 2.50 0.72 0.36
CA ILE A 21 1.39 -0.23 0.38
C ILE A 21 1.46 -1.12 -0.86
N GLY A 22 1.66 -2.41 -0.62
CA GLY A 22 1.69 -3.45 -1.64
C GLY A 22 0.31 -4.00 -1.96
N PHE A 23 -0.02 -4.11 -3.25
CA PHE A 23 -1.25 -4.72 -3.74
C PHE A 23 -0.96 -5.98 -4.56
N PRO A 24 -1.87 -6.97 -4.57
CA PRO A 24 -1.63 -8.24 -5.24
C PRO A 24 -1.66 -8.18 -6.77
N SER A 25 -2.06 -7.04 -7.38
CA SER A 25 -1.99 -6.87 -8.83
C SER A 25 -1.91 -5.40 -9.23
N SER A 26 -1.35 -5.11 -10.41
CA SER A 26 -1.27 -3.78 -10.99
C SER A 26 -2.65 -3.11 -11.17
N GLY A 27 -3.70 -3.89 -11.46
CA GLY A 27 -5.07 -3.35 -11.56
C GLY A 27 -5.57 -2.70 -10.27
N PHE A 28 -5.16 -3.22 -9.11
CA PHE A 28 -5.48 -2.60 -7.82
C PHE A 28 -4.63 -1.35 -7.59
N VAL A 29 -3.34 -1.38 -7.95
CA VAL A 29 -2.48 -0.18 -7.88
C VAL A 29 -3.08 0.96 -8.69
N THR A 30 -3.52 0.71 -9.93
CA THR A 30 -4.14 1.74 -10.78
C THR A 30 -5.43 2.28 -10.16
N LYS A 31 -6.28 1.39 -9.61
CA LYS A 31 -7.55 1.79 -8.97
C LYS A 31 -7.35 2.59 -7.68
N VAL A 32 -6.30 2.30 -6.93
CA VAL A 32 -5.99 3.04 -5.69
C VAL A 32 -5.26 4.34 -6.01
N LYS A 33 -4.46 4.38 -7.10
CA LYS A 33 -3.86 5.63 -7.60
C LYS A 33 -4.91 6.69 -7.97
N SER A 34 -6.08 6.30 -8.48
CA SER A 34 -7.17 7.26 -8.72
C SER A 34 -7.77 7.86 -7.44
N SER A 35 -7.57 7.22 -6.29
CA SER A 35 -8.00 7.69 -4.97
C SER A 35 -6.80 8.08 -4.08
N HIS A 36 -5.63 8.33 -4.67
CA HIS A 36 -4.39 8.58 -3.92
C HIS A 36 -4.53 9.74 -2.93
N GLY A 37 -5.20 10.84 -3.32
CA GLY A 37 -5.43 11.98 -2.44
C GLY A 37 -6.27 11.66 -1.21
N GLU A 38 -7.32 10.86 -1.36
CA GLU A 38 -8.16 10.42 -0.22
C GLU A 38 -7.38 9.52 0.73
N VAL A 39 -6.59 8.60 0.18
CA VAL A 39 -5.73 7.71 0.98
C VAL A 39 -4.64 8.52 1.70
N GLN A 40 -4.05 9.50 1.02
CA GLN A 40 -3.05 10.38 1.62
C GLN A 40 -3.62 11.18 2.77
N GLN A 41 -4.76 11.84 2.59
CA GLN A 41 -5.41 12.58 3.66
C GLN A 41 -5.77 11.69 4.85
N ALA A 42 -6.29 10.49 4.62
CA ALA A 42 -6.66 9.57 5.70
C ALA A 42 -5.44 9.11 6.51
N VAL A 43 -4.32 8.81 5.83
CA VAL A 43 -3.09 8.37 6.49
C VAL A 43 -2.39 9.52 7.21
N GLU A 44 -2.32 10.70 6.60
CA GLU A 44 -1.75 11.89 7.26
C GLU A 44 -2.58 12.31 8.48
N ALA A 45 -3.91 12.22 8.41
CA ALA A 45 -4.79 12.47 9.54
C ALA A 45 -4.60 11.45 10.67
N LEU A 46 -4.36 10.18 10.33
CA LEU A 46 -4.14 9.11 11.30
C LEU A 46 -2.75 9.20 11.96
N LEU A 47 -1.73 9.60 11.20
CA LEU A 47 -0.35 9.72 11.68
C LEU A 47 -0.05 11.09 12.29
N GLY A 48 -0.87 12.11 12.04
CA GLY A 48 -0.63 13.49 12.49
C GLY A 48 0.57 14.16 11.84
N ARG A 49 1.04 13.63 10.70
CA ARG A 49 2.21 14.12 9.96
C ARG A 49 2.07 13.83 8.47
N SER A 50 2.70 14.65 7.64
CA SER A 50 2.80 14.39 6.20
C SER A 50 3.76 13.23 5.93
N VAL A 51 3.32 12.28 5.12
CA VAL A 51 4.10 11.11 4.71
C VAL A 51 3.92 10.86 3.22
N GLU A 52 4.98 10.41 2.56
CA GLU A 52 4.91 10.03 1.15
C GLU A 52 4.30 8.63 1.00
N ILE A 53 3.13 8.51 0.37
CA ILE A 53 2.49 7.20 0.14
C ILE A 53 2.81 6.68 -1.25
N ARG A 54 3.38 5.48 -1.31
CA ARG A 54 3.68 4.76 -2.54
C ARG A 54 2.87 3.47 -2.64
N PHE A 55 2.36 3.19 -3.83
CA PHE A 55 1.61 1.98 -4.14
C PHE A 55 2.40 1.09 -5.09
N GLU A 56 2.63 -0.15 -4.69
CA GLU A 56 3.41 -1.11 -5.48
C GLU A 56 2.65 -2.42 -5.68
N VAL A 57 3.03 -3.18 -6.71
CA VAL A 57 2.55 -4.56 -6.85
C VAL A 57 3.43 -5.43 -5.97
N ALA A 58 2.83 -6.05 -4.95
CA ALA A 58 3.51 -7.01 -4.10
C ALA A 58 4.03 -8.17 -4.97
N LYS A 59 5.35 -8.24 -5.18
CA LYS A 59 5.96 -9.36 -5.90
C LYS A 59 5.86 -10.61 -5.02
N PRO A 60 5.30 -11.72 -5.52
CA PRO A 60 5.46 -13.01 -4.85
C PRO A 60 6.95 -13.34 -4.88
N GLY A 61 7.61 -13.26 -3.72
CA GLY A 61 9.06 -13.46 -3.59
C GLY A 61 9.82 -12.33 -2.89
N ALA A 62 9.19 -11.20 -2.53
CA ALA A 62 9.81 -10.16 -1.69
C ALA A 62 9.80 -10.48 -0.18
N SER A 63 9.46 -11.72 0.20
CA SER A 63 9.91 -12.31 1.48
C SER A 63 11.22 -13.03 1.22
N GLN A 64 12.31 -12.29 1.10
CA GLN A 64 13.61 -12.84 1.44
C GLN A 64 14.22 -11.95 2.51
N ILE A 65 13.74 -12.20 3.73
CA ILE A 65 14.58 -12.02 4.90
C ILE A 65 15.72 -13.03 4.68
N SER A 66 16.85 -12.56 4.16
CA SER A 66 18.10 -13.31 4.26
C SER A 66 18.77 -12.84 5.54
N PRO A 67 18.76 -13.61 6.64
CA PRO A 67 19.87 -13.57 7.58
C PRO A 67 20.98 -14.44 6.97
N PRO A 68 22.17 -13.86 6.72
CA PRO A 68 23.25 -14.00 7.69
C PRO A 68 24.05 -12.71 7.94
#